data_AF-A0A838EDJ3-F1
#
_entry.id   AF-A0A838EDJ3-F1
#
_cell.length_a   1.000
_cell.length_b   1.000
_cell.length_c   1.000
_cell.angle_alpha   90.00
_cell.angle_beta   90.00
_cell.angle_gamma   90.00
#
_symmetry.space_group_name_H-M   'P 1'
#
loop_
_entity.id
_entity.type
_entity.pdbx_description
1 polymer ?
#
loop_
_entity_poly.entity_id
_entity_poly.type
_entity_poly.pdbx_seq_one_letter_code
_entity_poly.pdbx_strand_id
1 'polypeptide(L)'
;MKRTQIYITEQQDVWLRQLAADRRLPKAAVIRQILDAALESGDAEAEARAGILAAAGVCADYPDWPEWQRTVRGRTADERLRGLGA
;
A
#
# COMPACT_ATOMS: atom_id res chain seq x y z
N MET A 1 30.15 -5.37 -4.52
CA MET A 1 29.38 -6.23 -3.57
C MET A 1 30.27 -6.60 -2.40
N LYS A 2 29.75 -6.54 -1.17
CA LYS A 2 30.41 -7.11 0.03
C LYS A 2 29.75 -8.45 0.37
N ARG A 3 30.53 -9.45 0.79
CA ARG A 3 30.00 -10.75 1.22
C ARG A 3 29.66 -10.65 2.71
N THR A 4 28.39 -10.88 3.04
CA THR A 4 27.88 -10.84 4.41
C THR A 4 27.24 -12.18 4.74
N GLN A 5 27.58 -12.74 5.90
CA GLN A 5 26.90 -13.92 6.43
C GLN A 5 25.68 -13.47 7.22
N ILE A 6 24.52 -14.08 6.96
CA ILE A 6 23.27 -13.81 7.66
C ILE A 6 22.76 -15.11 8.28
N TYR A 7 22.14 -15.00 9.45
CA TYR A 7 21.44 -16.12 10.09
C TYR A 7 19.97 -16.04 9.69
N ILE A 8 19.44 -17.17 9.23
CA ILE A 8 18.03 -17.37 8.88
C ILE A 8 17.59 -18.71 9.45
N THR A 9 16.29 -18.90 9.62
CA THR A 9 15.77 -20.20 10.02
C THR A 9 15.83 -21.21 8.88
N GLU A 10 15.82 -22.50 9.19
CA GLU A 10 15.71 -23.57 8.18
C GLU A 10 14.47 -23.39 7.30
N GLN A 11 13.35 -22.98 7.90
CA GLN A 11 12.11 -22.72 7.17
C GLN A 11 12.26 -21.57 6.16
N GLN A 12 12.95 -20.49 6.54
CA GLN A 12 13.26 -19.37 5.64
C GLN A 12 14.20 -19.81 4.51
N ASP A 13 15.17 -20.69 4.79
CA ASP A 13 16.04 -21.25 3.76
C ASP A 13 15.25 -22.05 2.73
N VAL A 14 14.32 -22.90 3.17
CA VAL A 14 13.41 -23.65 2.28
C VAL A 14 12.60 -22.71 1.40
N TRP A 15 11.99 -21.66 1.97
CA TRP A 15 11.22 -20.68 1.20
C TRP A 15 12.09 -19.93 0.19
N LEU A 16 13.29 -19.51 0.57
CA LEU A 16 14.22 -18.82 -0.33
C LEU A 16 14.69 -19.73 -1.47
N ARG A 17 14.91 -21.02 -1.22
CA ARG A 17 15.27 -21.99 -2.26
C ARG A 17 14.13 -22.20 -3.24
N GLN A 18 12.90 -22.37 -2.73
CA GLN A 18 11.72 -22.52 -3.59
C GLN A 18 11.53 -21.29 -4.47
N LEU A 19 11.56 -20.09 -3.87
CA LEU A 19 11.40 -18.84 -4.60
C LEU A 19 12.50 -18.61 -5.65
N ALA A 20 13.74 -19.01 -5.35
CA ALA A 20 14.85 -18.97 -6.28
C ALA A 20 14.64 -19.92 -7.47
N ALA A 21 14.14 -21.13 -7.22
CA ALA A 21 13.80 -22.10 -8.26
C ALA A 21 12.68 -21.58 -9.16
N ASP A 22 11.59 -21.09 -8.57
CA ASP A 22 10.42 -20.57 -9.30
C ASP A 22 10.81 -19.40 -10.22
N ARG A 23 11.69 -18.51 -9.73
CA ARG A 23 12.18 -17.35 -10.49
C ARG A 23 13.36 -17.65 -11.41
N ARG A 24 13.92 -18.87 -11.36
CA ARG A 24 15.17 -19.24 -12.05
C ARG A 24 16.33 -18.28 -11.77
N LEU A 25 16.44 -17.84 -10.52
CA LEU A 25 17.46 -16.90 -10.06
C LEU A 25 18.35 -17.54 -8.99
N PRO A 26 19.62 -17.12 -8.87
CA PRO A 26 20.42 -17.48 -7.71
C PRO A 26 19.78 -16.98 -6.41
N LYS A 27 19.85 -17.77 -5.33
CA LYS A 27 19.32 -17.39 -4.01
C LYS A 27 19.79 -16.00 -3.53
N ALA A 28 21.05 -15.64 -3.80
CA ALA A 28 21.59 -14.33 -3.46
C ALA A 28 20.93 -13.15 -4.22
N ALA A 29 20.46 -13.39 -5.45
CA ALA A 29 19.72 -12.38 -6.21
C ALA A 29 18.31 -12.19 -5.64
N VAL A 30 17.65 -13.28 -5.23
CA VAL A 30 16.35 -13.22 -4.55
C VAL A 30 16.45 -12.49 -3.21
N ILE A 31 17.45 -12.82 -2.38
CA ILE A 31 17.68 -12.12 -1.11
C ILE A 31 17.88 -10.62 -1.35
N ARG A 32 18.64 -10.25 -2.39
CA ARG A 32 18.85 -8.85 -2.72
C ARG A 32 17.55 -8.15 -3.10
N GLN A 33 16.75 -8.73 -4.00
CA GLN A 33 15.45 -8.16 -4.38
C GLN A 33 14.52 -7.96 -3.18
N ILE A 34 14.52 -8.90 -2.23
CA ILE A 34 13.72 -8.77 -1.01
C ILE A 34 14.22 -7.62 -0.14
N LEU A 35 15.54 -7.50 0.03
CA LEU A 35 16.15 -6.41 0.80
C LEU A 35 15.94 -5.06 0.12
N ASP A 36 16.16 -4.97 -1.19
CA ASP A 36 15.93 -3.76 -1.97
C ASP A 36 14.47 -3.35 -1.86
N ALA A 37 13.52 -4.27 -2.05
CA ALA A 37 12.10 -3.97 -1.89
C ALA A 37 11.75 -3.53 -0.46
N ALA A 38 12.29 -4.18 0.58
CA ALA A 38 12.03 -3.82 1.97
C ALA A 38 12.66 -2.49 2.39
N LEU A 39 13.75 -2.09 1.74
CA LEU A 39 14.45 -0.83 1.99
C LEU A 39 13.91 0.32 1.13
N GLU A 40 13.47 0.02 -0.09
CA GLU A 40 12.79 0.94 -1.02
C GLU A 40 11.35 1.20 -0.56
N SER A 41 10.67 0.22 0.04
CA SER A 41 9.41 0.40 0.75
C SER A 41 9.60 1.14 2.09
N GLY A 42 10.57 2.05 2.15
CA GLY A 42 10.91 2.84 3.34
C GLY A 42 9.65 3.37 3.99
N ASP A 43 9.68 3.45 5.33
CA ASP A 43 8.57 3.81 6.22
C ASP A 43 7.25 4.06 5.48
N ALA A 44 6.42 3.03 5.36
CA ALA A 44 5.13 3.12 4.68
C ALA A 44 4.28 4.29 5.23
N GLU A 45 4.51 4.71 6.47
CA GLU A 45 3.91 5.90 7.06
C GLU A 45 4.47 7.21 6.46
N ALA A 46 5.77 7.28 6.22
CA ALA A 46 6.41 8.39 5.52
C ALA A 46 5.98 8.47 4.04
N GLU A 47 5.84 7.33 3.35
CA GLU A 47 5.38 7.29 1.96
C GLU A 47 3.90 7.69 1.85
N ALA A 48 3.05 7.18 2.75
CA ALA A 48 1.66 7.61 2.86
C ALA A 48 1.55 9.12 3.19
N ARG A 49 2.37 9.63 4.11
CA ARG A 49 2.43 11.06 4.46
C ARG A 49 2.88 11.91 3.29
N ALA A 50 3.86 11.47 2.51
CA ALA A 50 4.31 12.15 1.30
C ALA A 50 3.19 12.21 0.24
N GLY A 51 2.46 11.11 0.05
CA GLY A 51 1.29 11.07 -0.84
C GLY A 51 0.17 12.03 -0.40
N ILE A 52 -0.14 12.07 0.91
CA ILE A 52 -1.13 13.00 1.47
C ILE A 52 -0.70 14.45 1.27
N LEU A 53 0.57 14.78 1.55
CA LEU A 53 1.08 16.14 1.38
C LEU A 53 1.13 16.59 -0.08
N ALA A 54 1.51 15.69 -0.99
CA ALA A 54 1.56 15.99 -2.43
C ALA A 54 0.16 16.20 -3.03
N ALA A 55 -0.86 15.52 -2.51
CA ALA A 55 -2.24 15.66 -2.96
C ALA A 55 -3.02 16.76 -2.21
N ALA A 56 -2.50 17.26 -1.08
CA ALA A 56 -3.16 18.28 -0.29
C ALA A 56 -3.35 19.57 -1.10
N GLY A 57 -4.60 20.01 -1.24
CA GLY A 57 -4.96 21.23 -1.96
C GLY A 57 -5.09 21.09 -3.49
N VAL A 58 -4.77 19.93 -4.08
CA VAL A 58 -4.95 19.69 -5.53
C VAL A 58 -6.42 19.80 -5.96
N CYS A 59 -7.34 19.50 -5.05
CA CYS A 59 -8.79 19.60 -5.25
C CYS A 59 -9.42 20.69 -4.37
N ALA A 60 -8.73 21.82 -4.16
CA ALA A 60 -9.23 22.90 -3.30
C ALA A 60 -10.57 23.50 -3.79
N ASP A 61 -10.79 23.52 -5.11
CA ASP A 61 -12.00 24.07 -5.73
C ASP A 61 -13.10 22.99 -5.96
N TYR A 62 -12.82 21.74 -5.58
CA TYR A 62 -13.79 20.66 -5.70
C TYR A 62 -14.74 20.65 -4.49
N PRO A 63 -16.01 20.26 -4.70
CA PRO A 63 -16.97 20.10 -3.60
C PRO A 63 -16.37 19.24 -2.49
N ASP A 64 -16.64 19.60 -1.24
CA ASP A 64 -16.25 18.76 -0.12
C ASP A 64 -16.90 17.36 -0.24
N TRP A 65 -16.35 16.39 0.47
CA TRP A 65 -16.81 15.00 0.34
C TRP A 65 -18.33 14.85 0.53
N PRO A 66 -18.98 15.49 1.54
CA PRO A 66 -20.43 15.49 1.67
C PRO A 66 -21.19 16.06 0.45
N GLU A 67 -20.74 17.19 -0.10
CA GLU A 67 -21.37 17.83 -1.26
C GLU A 67 -21.22 16.96 -2.52
N TRP A 68 -20.01 16.49 -2.80
CA TRP A 68 -19.77 15.53 -3.88
C TRP A 68 -20.63 14.28 -3.71
N GLN A 69 -20.71 13.73 -2.50
CA GLN A 69 -21.48 12.52 -2.23
C GLN A 69 -22.98 12.71 -2.48
N ARG A 70 -23.54 13.92 -2.27
CA ARG A 70 -24.93 14.26 -2.67
C ARG A 70 -25.11 14.21 -4.18
N THR A 71 -24.13 14.69 -4.95
CA THR A 71 -24.22 14.68 -6.42
C THR A 71 -24.26 13.26 -7.01
N VAL A 72 -23.50 12.31 -6.45
CA VAL A 72 -23.45 10.93 -6.96
C VAL A 72 -24.49 10.00 -6.36
N ARG A 73 -24.89 10.18 -5.09
CA ARG A 73 -25.83 9.27 -4.41
C ARG A 73 -27.28 9.74 -4.42
N GLY A 74 -27.54 10.98 -4.83
CA GLY A 74 -28.87 11.58 -4.73
C GLY A 74 -29.31 11.72 -3.27
N ARG A 75 -30.52 11.29 -2.94
CA ARG A 75 -31.11 11.47 -1.60
C ARG A 75 -30.29 10.78 -0.49
N THR A 76 -30.04 11.50 0.59
CA THR A 76 -29.33 10.97 1.77
C THR A 76 -30.15 9.88 2.47
N ALA A 77 -29.52 9.10 3.37
CA ALA A 77 -30.26 8.14 4.20
C ALA A 77 -31.32 8.83 5.07
N ASP A 78 -30.98 10.00 5.62
CA ASP A 78 -31.89 10.83 6.41
C ASP A 78 -33.08 11.34 5.59
N GLU A 79 -32.86 11.80 4.35
CA GLU A 79 -33.94 12.22 3.45
C GLU A 79 -34.86 11.08 3.03
N ARG A 80 -34.30 9.87 2.88
CA ARG A 80 -35.09 8.67 2.63
C ARG A 80 -35.92 8.29 3.86
N LEU A 81 -35.39 8.45 5.07
CA LEU A 81 -36.09 8.18 6.32
C LEU A 81 -37.23 9.18 6.56
N ARG A 82 -36.99 10.48 6.38
CA ARG A 82 -38.05 11.51 6.51
C ARG A 82 -39.15 11.33 5.47
N GLY A 83 -38.81 10.90 4.26
CA GLY A 83 -39.79 10.57 3.22
C GLY A 83 -40.68 9.36 3.55
N LEU A 84 -40.29 8.54 4.53
CA LEU A 84 -41.07 7.40 5.03
C LEU A 84 -41.89 7.75 6.28
N GLY A 85 -41.89 9.01 6.72
CA GLY A 85 -42.70 9.50 7.84
C GLY A 85 -42.08 9.29 9.24
N ALA A 86 -40.75 9.16 9.32
CA ALA A 86 -40.00 9.18 10.58
C ALA A 86 -39.56 10.61 10.96
#